data_AF-A0A1I0F494-F1
#
_entry.id   AF-A0A1I0F494-F1
#
_cell.length_a   1.000
_cell.length_b   1.000
_cell.length_c   1.000
_cell.angle_alpha   90.00
_cell.angle_beta   90.00
_cell.angle_gamma   90.00
#
_symmetry.space_group_name_H-M   'P 1'
#
loop_
_entity.id
_entity.type
_entity.pdbx_description
1 polymer ?
#
loop_
_entity_poly.entity_id
_entity_poly.type
_entity_poly.pdbx_seq_one_letter_code
_entity_poly.pdbx_strand_id
1 'polypeptide(L)'
;MLTVNFYSYLTQLINREQQTGGSLFMAIGRGSIQWDSSIPQVDRQNAAFVDERFRKQVQADNVNYVDTNGQVSTDPTSLLAINMRFEAGEGEGSIRECGLFALNAMEESGTGLLINYFSHPRIDKTADLVIDRRIILNLTPDRFRIQGHLTRYLGNTLTEELHDLDNETGACQIPELRIDRRHYFDTIEQALAMGYDHCAFCFGRELSQR
;
A
#
# COMPACT_ATOMS: atom_id res chain seq x y z
N MET A 1 3.01 1.92 -2.15
CA MET A 1 1.73 1.31 -2.58
C MET A 1 1.93 -0.19 -2.63
N LEU A 2 0.91 -0.99 -2.29
CA LEU A 2 0.98 -2.44 -2.48
C LEU A 2 0.96 -2.76 -3.98
N THR A 3 1.85 -3.65 -4.42
CA THR A 3 1.86 -4.13 -5.81
C THR A 3 0.85 -5.26 -5.97
N VAL A 4 0.51 -5.63 -7.20
CA VAL A 4 -0.38 -6.80 -7.47
C VAL A 4 0.17 -8.09 -6.86
N ASN A 5 1.49 -8.17 -6.70
CA ASN A 5 2.19 -9.28 -6.10
C ASN A 5 1.93 -9.46 -4.59
N PHE A 6 1.49 -8.40 -3.89
CA PHE A 6 1.20 -8.49 -2.47
C PHE A 6 0.12 -9.53 -2.17
N TYR A 7 -0.96 -9.54 -2.94
CA TYR A 7 -2.06 -10.48 -2.73
C TYR A 7 -1.65 -11.91 -3.08
N SER A 8 -0.84 -12.09 -4.12
CA SER A 8 -0.24 -13.38 -4.44
C SER A 8 0.66 -13.91 -3.31
N TYR A 9 1.43 -13.03 -2.67
CA TYR A 9 2.21 -13.40 -1.48
C TYR A 9 1.31 -13.78 -0.30
N LEU A 10 0.29 -12.98 -0.01
CA LEU A 10 -0.63 -13.22 1.09
C LEU A 10 -1.38 -14.56 0.93
N THR A 11 -1.85 -14.88 -0.29
CA THR A 11 -2.53 -16.16 -0.55
C THR A 11 -1.61 -17.35 -0.39
N GLN A 12 -0.36 -17.27 -0.85
CA GLN A 12 0.63 -18.35 -0.68
C GLN A 12 0.97 -18.58 0.80
N LEU A 13 1.13 -17.50 1.58
CA LEU A 13 1.32 -17.60 3.03
C LEU A 13 0.13 -18.31 3.72
N ILE A 14 -1.10 -17.91 3.40
CA ILE A 14 -2.31 -18.49 3.99
C ILE A 14 -2.46 -19.96 3.60
N ASN A 15 -2.16 -20.29 2.34
CA ASN A 15 -2.21 -21.66 1.80
C ASN A 15 -1.05 -22.55 2.32
N ARG A 16 -0.12 -22.00 3.12
CA ARG A 16 1.06 -22.68 3.67
C ARG A 16 1.88 -23.39 2.59
N GLU A 17 1.97 -22.81 1.39
CA GLU A 17 2.81 -23.39 0.34
C GLU A 17 4.26 -23.41 0.83
N GLN A 18 4.91 -24.58 0.76
CA GLN A 18 6.17 -24.86 1.48
C GLN A 18 7.37 -23.96 1.08
N GLN A 19 7.22 -23.10 0.07
CA GLN A 19 8.22 -22.09 -0.31
C GLN A 19 7.98 -20.70 0.32
N THR A 20 6.97 -20.54 1.17
CA THR A 20 6.58 -19.25 1.75
C THR A 20 7.31 -18.86 3.04
N GLY A 21 8.31 -19.64 3.48
CA GLY A 21 9.20 -19.34 4.62
C GLY A 21 10.17 -18.16 4.39
N GLY A 22 9.81 -17.27 3.47
CA GLY A 22 10.60 -16.13 3.06
C GLY A 22 10.64 -15.02 4.09
N SER A 23 11.84 -14.54 4.41
CA SER A 23 11.98 -13.31 5.18
C SER A 23 11.58 -12.11 4.31
N LEU A 24 11.02 -11.09 4.95
CA LEU A 24 10.84 -9.79 4.28
C LEU A 24 12.19 -9.10 4.16
N PHE A 25 12.42 -8.42 3.05
CA PHE A 25 13.58 -7.55 2.84
C PHE A 25 13.09 -6.17 2.46
N MET A 26 13.71 -5.12 3.03
CA MET A 26 13.51 -3.76 2.55
C MET A 26 14.71 -3.36 1.69
N ALA A 27 14.43 -2.84 0.51
CA ALA A 27 15.45 -2.37 -0.42
C ALA A 27 15.33 -0.87 -0.67
N ILE A 28 16.45 -0.27 -1.07
CA ILE A 28 16.54 1.09 -1.62
C ILE A 28 17.22 1.07 -2.99
N GLY A 29 16.77 1.95 -3.88
CA GLY A 29 17.19 1.97 -5.27
C GLY A 29 17.44 3.37 -5.80
N ARG A 30 18.22 3.44 -6.89
CA ARG A 30 18.64 4.68 -7.53
C ARG A 30 17.51 5.35 -8.31
N GLY A 31 16.57 4.57 -8.84
CA GLY A 31 15.59 5.04 -9.81
C GLY A 31 16.23 5.58 -11.08
N SER A 32 15.42 6.29 -11.88
CA SER A 32 15.91 7.05 -13.04
C SER A 32 16.27 8.49 -12.67
N ILE A 33 17.30 9.05 -13.32
CA ILE A 33 17.67 10.47 -13.19
C ILE A 33 16.56 11.42 -13.66
N GLN A 34 15.70 10.98 -14.59
CA GLN A 34 14.58 11.79 -15.07
C GLN A 34 13.60 12.15 -13.95
N TRP A 35 13.55 11.34 -12.89
CA TRP A 35 12.64 11.52 -11.76
C TRP A 35 12.99 12.72 -10.87
N ASP A 36 14.18 13.30 -11.02
CA ASP A 36 14.56 14.55 -10.34
C ASP A 36 13.66 15.72 -10.76
N SER A 37 13.11 15.65 -11.97
CA SER A 37 12.22 16.66 -12.52
C SER A 37 10.75 16.25 -12.52
N SER A 38 10.46 14.94 -12.47
CA SER A 38 9.10 14.41 -12.52
C SER A 38 9.06 13.00 -11.92
N ILE A 39 8.61 12.90 -10.67
CA ILE A 39 8.51 11.62 -9.97
C ILE A 39 7.44 10.77 -10.68
N PRO A 40 7.74 9.50 -11.03
CA PRO A 40 6.79 8.65 -11.72
C PRO A 40 5.58 8.39 -10.83
N GLN A 41 4.41 8.30 -11.44
CA GLN A 41 3.24 7.76 -10.77
C GLN A 41 3.53 6.31 -10.34
N VAL A 42 3.04 5.93 -9.16
CA VAL A 42 3.28 4.59 -8.63
C VAL A 42 2.44 3.58 -9.41
N ASP A 43 3.10 2.65 -10.08
CA ASP A 43 2.46 1.55 -10.82
C ASP A 43 2.40 0.28 -9.95
N ARG A 44 1.19 -0.25 -9.73
CA ARG A 44 0.98 -1.50 -8.97
C ARG A 44 1.50 -2.73 -9.72
N GLN A 45 1.70 -2.65 -11.03
CA GLN A 45 2.28 -3.71 -11.85
C GLN A 45 3.81 -3.74 -11.77
N ASN A 46 4.42 -2.72 -11.15
CA ASN A 46 5.87 -2.70 -11.03
C ASN A 46 6.35 -3.90 -10.20
N ALA A 47 7.24 -4.68 -10.79
CA ALA A 47 7.73 -5.93 -10.23
C ALA A 47 9.21 -5.85 -9.80
N ALA A 48 9.91 -4.77 -10.14
CA ALA A 48 11.33 -4.60 -9.83
C ALA A 48 11.69 -3.11 -9.63
N PHE A 49 12.87 -2.87 -9.06
CA PHE A 49 13.46 -1.53 -9.05
C PHE A 49 14.13 -1.25 -10.39
N VAL A 50 14.28 0.02 -10.74
CA VAL A 50 15.06 0.41 -11.92
C VAL A 50 16.55 0.06 -11.72
N ASP A 51 17.09 0.34 -10.55
CA ASP A 51 18.48 0.05 -10.17
C ASP A 51 18.54 -0.10 -8.65
N GLU A 52 18.51 -1.34 -8.19
CA GLU A 52 18.59 -1.63 -6.76
C GLU A 52 20.01 -1.43 -6.23
N ARG A 53 20.14 -0.70 -5.12
CA ARG A 53 21.44 -0.37 -4.53
C ARG A 53 21.79 -1.24 -3.34
N PHE A 54 20.80 -1.52 -2.51
CA PHE A 54 20.99 -2.27 -1.28
C PHE A 54 19.66 -2.79 -0.78
N ARG A 55 19.70 -3.95 -0.11
CA ARG A 55 18.59 -4.52 0.62
C ARG A 55 19.08 -5.14 1.90
N LYS A 56 18.21 -5.18 2.90
CA LYS A 56 18.48 -5.84 4.19
C LYS A 56 17.22 -6.51 4.70
N GLN A 57 17.42 -7.62 5.42
CA GLN A 57 16.35 -8.41 5.99
C GLN A 57 15.61 -7.59 7.05
N VAL A 58 14.28 -7.61 6.99
CA VAL A 58 13.38 -7.07 8.01
C VAL A 58 13.31 -8.08 9.15
N GLN A 59 13.69 -7.64 10.34
CA GLN A 59 13.61 -8.42 11.57
C GLN A 59 12.27 -8.19 12.27
N ALA A 60 11.91 -9.08 13.20
CA ALA A 60 10.62 -9.01 13.89
C ALA A 60 10.44 -7.71 14.68
N ASP A 61 11.52 -7.16 15.26
CA ASP A 61 11.53 -5.89 15.99
C ASP A 61 11.31 -4.65 15.10
N ASN A 62 11.47 -4.80 13.79
CA ASN A 62 11.20 -3.75 12.82
C ASN A 62 9.71 -3.60 12.50
N VAL A 63 8.87 -4.57 12.90
CA VAL A 63 7.46 -4.67 12.53
C VAL A 63 6.56 -4.39 13.71
N ASN A 64 5.61 -3.47 13.55
CA ASN A 64 4.67 -3.09 14.60
C ASN A 64 3.25 -2.96 14.03
N TYR A 65 2.23 -3.38 14.79
CA TYR A 65 0.87 -2.93 14.53
C TYR A 65 0.77 -1.43 14.78
N VAL A 66 -0.01 -0.73 13.96
CA VAL A 66 -0.29 0.69 14.17
C VAL A 66 -1.78 1.02 14.08
N ASP A 67 -2.20 2.07 14.77
CA ASP A 67 -3.56 2.58 14.67
C ASP A 67 -3.76 3.48 13.43
N THR A 68 -4.98 4.00 13.26
CA THR A 68 -5.34 4.86 12.12
C THR A 68 -4.67 6.23 12.15
N ASN A 69 -4.00 6.59 13.25
CA ASN A 69 -3.16 7.78 13.39
C ASN A 69 -1.67 7.47 13.18
N GLY A 70 -1.33 6.21 12.85
CA GLY A 70 0.03 5.74 12.68
C GLY A 70 0.81 5.58 13.99
N GLN A 71 0.15 5.52 15.15
CA GLN A 71 0.78 5.24 16.43
C GLN A 71 0.90 3.73 16.65
N VAL A 72 1.95 3.29 17.35
CA VAL A 72 2.15 1.87 17.67
C VAL A 72 0.98 1.36 18.52
N SER A 73 0.44 0.21 18.14
CA SER A 73 -0.64 -0.48 18.83
C SER A 73 -0.13 -1.79 19.43
N THR A 74 -0.55 -2.09 20.65
CA THR A 74 -0.34 -3.40 21.29
C THR A 74 -1.35 -4.44 20.80
N ASP A 75 -2.52 -3.98 20.35
CA ASP A 75 -3.55 -4.84 19.78
C ASP A 75 -3.35 -5.00 18.27
N PRO A 76 -3.63 -6.20 17.71
CA PRO A 76 -3.58 -6.40 16.27
C PRO A 76 -4.51 -5.44 15.52
N THR A 77 -4.00 -4.83 14.44
CA THR A 77 -4.77 -3.96 13.55
C THR A 77 -4.60 -4.40 12.09
N SER A 78 -5.36 -3.81 11.17
CA SER A 78 -5.15 -4.02 9.72
C SER A 78 -3.95 -3.22 9.18
N LEU A 79 -3.22 -2.48 10.02
CA LEU A 79 -2.11 -1.64 9.63
C LEU A 79 -0.80 -2.17 10.25
N LEU A 80 0.19 -2.44 9.39
CA LEU A 80 1.52 -2.87 9.81
C LEU A 80 2.55 -1.83 9.41
N ALA A 81 3.25 -1.25 10.38
CA ALA A 81 4.40 -0.41 10.13
C ALA A 81 5.68 -1.24 10.14
N ILE A 82 6.49 -1.07 9.11
CA ILE A 82 7.83 -1.64 8.98
C ILE A 82 8.82 -0.48 8.98
N ASN A 83 9.69 -0.43 9.98
CA ASN A 83 10.68 0.62 10.18
C ASN A 83 12.08 0.04 9.99
N MET A 84 12.81 0.54 9.01
CA MET A 84 14.17 0.09 8.71
C MET A 84 15.12 1.26 8.71
N ARG A 85 16.28 1.05 9.32
CA ARG A 85 17.40 2.00 9.30
C ARG A 85 18.48 1.48 8.38
N PHE A 86 18.93 2.28 7.43
CA PHE A 86 20.07 2.02 6.55
C PHE A 86 21.26 2.80 7.08
N GLU A 87 22.19 2.10 7.72
CA GLU A 87 23.32 2.67 8.46
C GLU A 87 24.35 3.33 7.54
N ALA A 88 25.36 3.96 8.14
CA ALA A 88 26.54 4.45 7.44
C ALA A 88 27.16 3.33 6.57
N GLY A 89 27.49 3.65 5.31
CA GLY A 89 28.01 2.71 4.32
C GLY A 89 26.97 1.83 3.62
N GLU A 90 25.73 1.74 4.11
CA GLU A 90 24.68 0.94 3.47
C GLU A 90 23.99 1.75 2.35
N GLY A 91 23.98 1.20 1.13
CA GLY A 91 23.22 1.74 -0.01
C GLY A 91 23.54 3.19 -0.39
N GLU A 92 24.82 3.48 -0.58
CA GLU A 92 25.31 4.81 -0.98
C GLU A 92 24.88 5.23 -2.40
N GLY A 93 24.80 6.54 -2.60
CA GLY A 93 24.48 7.20 -3.86
C GLY A 93 23.15 7.94 -3.82
N SER A 94 22.65 8.32 -4.99
CA SER A 94 21.34 8.96 -5.13
C SER A 94 20.23 7.92 -4.98
N ILE A 95 19.31 8.09 -4.05
CA ILE A 95 18.21 7.17 -3.75
C ILE A 95 16.88 7.81 -4.12
N ARG A 96 16.02 7.06 -4.81
CA ARG A 96 14.68 7.47 -5.26
C ARG A 96 13.62 6.41 -5.08
N GLU A 97 14.01 5.16 -4.85
CA GLU A 97 13.13 4.01 -4.74
C GLU A 97 13.26 3.37 -3.36
N CYS A 98 12.14 2.88 -2.84
CA CYS A 98 12.12 1.98 -1.70
C CYS A 98 10.94 1.02 -1.82
N GLY A 99 11.08 -0.15 -1.21
CA GLY A 99 10.11 -1.21 -1.37
C GLY A 99 10.43 -2.43 -0.53
N LEU A 100 9.47 -3.34 -0.48
CA LEU A 100 9.55 -4.59 0.27
C LEU A 100 9.54 -5.77 -0.70
N PHE A 101 10.47 -6.68 -0.47
CA PHE A 101 10.57 -7.96 -1.14
C PHE A 101 10.18 -9.08 -0.17
N ALA A 102 9.53 -10.12 -0.68
CA ALA A 102 9.08 -11.28 0.07
C ALA A 102 9.36 -12.59 -0.68
N LEU A 103 8.88 -13.71 -0.13
CA LEU A 103 9.09 -15.08 -0.64
C LEU A 103 10.58 -15.44 -0.64
N ASN A 104 11.12 -15.97 -1.74
CA ASN A 104 12.53 -16.32 -1.89
C ASN A 104 13.48 -15.10 -1.99
N ALA A 105 13.10 -13.96 -1.41
CA ALA A 105 13.96 -12.81 -1.27
C ALA A 105 15.18 -13.18 -0.41
N MET A 106 16.35 -12.79 -0.90
CA MET A 106 17.64 -12.91 -0.23
C MET A 106 18.32 -11.54 -0.24
N GLU A 107 19.49 -11.43 0.39
CA GLU A 107 20.34 -10.22 0.35
C GLU A 107 20.81 -9.84 -1.06
N GLU A 108 20.87 -10.82 -1.97
CA GLU A 108 21.19 -10.59 -3.38
C GLU A 108 20.04 -9.88 -4.11
N SER A 109 20.37 -8.80 -4.82
CA SER A 109 19.44 -8.07 -5.67
C SER A 109 18.82 -8.96 -6.75
N GLY A 110 17.57 -8.70 -7.13
CA GLY A 110 16.88 -9.47 -8.17
C GLY A 110 16.27 -10.80 -7.69
N THR A 111 16.42 -11.12 -6.41
CA THR A 111 15.72 -12.25 -5.77
C THR A 111 14.41 -11.79 -5.13
N GLY A 112 13.48 -12.73 -4.93
CA GLY A 112 12.21 -12.47 -4.26
C GLY A 112 11.16 -11.80 -5.14
N LEU A 113 10.05 -11.46 -4.50
CA LEU A 113 8.92 -10.80 -5.14
C LEU A 113 8.70 -9.42 -4.53
N LEU A 114 8.69 -8.37 -5.36
CA LEU A 114 8.39 -7.00 -4.93
C LEU A 114 6.90 -6.88 -4.59
N ILE A 115 6.58 -6.72 -3.29
CA ILE A 115 5.20 -6.67 -2.76
C ILE A 115 4.74 -5.26 -2.39
N ASN A 116 5.68 -4.32 -2.21
CA ASN A 116 5.38 -2.92 -1.96
C ASN A 116 6.46 -2.05 -2.61
N TYR A 117 6.06 -0.94 -3.21
CA TYR A 117 6.97 -0.03 -3.89
C TYR A 117 6.50 1.42 -3.78
N PHE A 118 7.44 2.34 -3.65
CA PHE A 118 7.20 3.77 -3.86
C PHE A 118 8.47 4.49 -4.33
N SER A 119 8.24 5.56 -5.09
CA SER A 119 9.24 6.54 -5.50
C SER A 119 9.16 7.80 -4.64
N HIS A 120 10.25 8.56 -4.55
CA HIS A 120 10.31 9.83 -3.80
C HIS A 120 11.34 10.79 -4.43
N PRO A 121 11.36 12.08 -4.03
CA PRO A 121 12.42 13.00 -4.46
C PRO A 121 13.80 12.47 -4.12
N ARG A 122 14.81 12.84 -4.93
CA ARG A 122 16.20 12.42 -4.74
C ARG A 122 16.71 12.69 -3.32
N ILE A 123 17.31 11.66 -2.74
CA ILE A 123 18.12 11.74 -1.51
C ILE A 123 19.54 11.32 -1.86
N ASP A 124 20.53 12.17 -1.65
CA ASP A 124 21.94 11.78 -1.82
C ASP A 124 22.48 11.21 -0.51
N LYS A 125 22.67 9.88 -0.46
CA LYS A 125 23.22 9.19 0.70
C LYS A 125 24.73 9.00 0.54
N THR A 126 25.52 9.69 1.36
CA THR A 126 26.96 9.46 1.49
C THR A 126 27.25 8.37 2.52
N ALA A 127 28.50 7.91 2.58
CA ALA A 127 28.94 6.84 3.47
C ALA A 127 28.69 7.14 4.97
N ASP A 128 28.67 8.40 5.38
CA ASP A 128 28.46 8.85 6.76
C ASP A 128 26.98 9.09 7.12
N LEU A 129 26.10 9.13 6.12
CA LEU A 129 24.68 9.38 6.33
C LEU A 129 23.91 8.09 6.67
N VAL A 130 22.88 8.25 7.48
CA VAL A 130 21.92 7.21 7.84
C VAL A 130 20.54 7.60 7.31
N ILE A 131 19.77 6.62 6.83
CA ILE A 131 18.40 6.84 6.36
C ILE A 131 17.45 5.91 7.11
N ASP A 132 16.44 6.49 7.75
CA ASP A 132 15.31 5.74 8.29
C ASP A 132 14.16 5.70 7.26
N ARG A 133 13.63 4.50 7.01
CA ARG A 133 12.50 4.25 6.10
C ARG A 133 11.37 3.60 6.87
N ARG A 134 10.20 4.21 6.73
CA ARG A 134 8.96 3.72 7.33
C ARG A 134 7.94 3.43 6.24
N ILE A 135 7.46 2.19 6.20
CA ILE A 135 6.38 1.76 5.31
C ILE A 135 5.21 1.30 6.16
N ILE A 136 4.02 1.84 5.90
CA ILE A 136 2.78 1.34 6.51
C ILE A 136 2.03 0.55 5.44
N LEU A 137 1.87 -0.75 5.67
CA LEU A 137 1.02 -1.62 4.89
C LEU A 137 -0.39 -1.55 5.47
N ASN A 138 -1.37 -1.32 4.60
CA ASN A 138 -2.78 -1.43 4.96
C ASN A 138 -3.33 -2.71 4.34
N LEU A 139 -3.79 -3.61 5.20
CA LEU A 139 -4.33 -4.92 4.85
C LEU A 139 -5.85 -4.93 4.76
N THR A 140 -6.50 -3.78 4.94
CA THR A 140 -7.94 -3.65 4.68
C THR A 140 -8.18 -3.84 3.17
N PRO A 141 -9.05 -4.79 2.78
CA PRO A 141 -9.31 -5.05 1.36
C PRO A 141 -9.96 -3.84 0.67
N ASP A 142 -9.58 -3.62 -0.59
CA ASP A 142 -10.11 -2.55 -1.45
C ASP A 142 -11.56 -2.85 -1.93
N ARG A 143 -11.98 -4.12 -1.95
CA ARG A 143 -13.36 -4.61 -2.23
C ARG A 143 -13.51 -6.00 -1.61
N PHE A 144 -14.72 -6.41 -1.26
CA PHE A 144 -15.01 -7.80 -0.85
C PHE A 144 -15.58 -8.59 -2.02
N ARG A 145 -15.36 -9.91 -2.04
CA ARG A 145 -16.09 -10.79 -2.96
C ARG A 145 -17.32 -11.35 -2.24
N ILE A 146 -18.51 -10.97 -2.68
CA ILE A 146 -19.80 -11.46 -2.17
C ILE A 146 -20.46 -12.25 -3.29
N GLN A 147 -20.89 -13.48 -3.01
CA GLN A 147 -21.59 -14.36 -3.97
C GLN A 147 -20.93 -14.55 -5.34
N GLY A 148 -19.62 -14.30 -5.46
CA GLY A 148 -18.86 -14.50 -6.69
C GLY A 148 -18.53 -13.24 -7.48
N HIS A 149 -18.93 -12.05 -7.03
CA HIS A 149 -18.53 -10.76 -7.63
C HIS A 149 -17.93 -9.81 -6.58
N LEU A 150 -17.22 -8.78 -7.04
CA LEU A 150 -16.65 -7.76 -6.15
C LEU A 150 -17.74 -6.76 -5.74
N THR A 151 -17.73 -6.31 -4.48
CA THR A 151 -18.59 -5.22 -4.00
C THR A 151 -18.39 -3.98 -4.85
N ARG A 152 -19.50 -3.40 -5.32
CA ARG A 152 -19.49 -2.22 -6.19
C ARG A 152 -19.54 -0.90 -5.43
N TYR A 153 -20.16 -0.88 -4.26
CA TYR A 153 -20.47 0.37 -3.59
C TYR A 153 -19.60 0.58 -2.35
N LEU A 154 -19.21 1.83 -2.13
CA LEU A 154 -18.35 2.23 -1.02
C LEU A 154 -18.95 3.42 -0.26
N GLY A 155 -19.35 3.19 0.98
CA GLY A 155 -19.71 4.24 1.93
C GLY A 155 -18.50 4.87 2.60
N ASN A 156 -18.53 6.19 2.74
CA ASN A 156 -17.67 6.95 3.63
C ASN A 156 -18.36 7.05 5.01
N THR A 157 -17.87 6.35 6.04
CA THR A 157 -18.50 6.33 7.37
C THR A 157 -18.45 7.68 8.10
N LEU A 158 -17.60 8.62 7.68
CA LEU A 158 -17.57 9.97 8.25
C LEU A 158 -18.63 10.85 7.62
N THR A 159 -18.66 10.90 6.29
CA THR A 159 -19.62 11.78 5.61
C THR A 159 -20.97 11.12 5.48
N GLU A 160 -21.08 9.78 5.49
CA GLU A 160 -22.27 9.01 5.11
C GLU A 160 -22.61 9.15 3.62
N GLU A 161 -21.64 9.47 2.76
CA GLU A 161 -21.81 9.36 1.30
C GLU A 161 -21.51 7.96 0.79
N LEU A 162 -22.38 7.48 -0.11
CA LEU A 162 -22.24 6.26 -0.89
C LEU A 162 -21.63 6.60 -2.25
N HIS A 163 -20.60 5.85 -2.62
CA HIS A 163 -19.91 5.96 -3.90
C HIS A 163 -20.13 4.70 -4.75
N ASP A 164 -20.16 4.89 -6.07
CA ASP A 164 -20.16 3.80 -7.06
C ASP A 164 -18.75 3.61 -7.60
N LEU A 165 -18.11 2.50 -7.24
CA LEU A 165 -16.73 2.22 -7.65
C LEU A 165 -16.60 1.85 -9.14
N ASP A 166 -17.72 1.60 -9.84
CA ASP A 166 -17.72 1.38 -11.29
C ASP A 166 -18.11 2.64 -12.06
N ASN A 167 -18.47 3.72 -11.36
CA ASN A 167 -18.76 5.05 -11.91
C ASN A 167 -17.98 6.16 -11.16
N GLU A 168 -16.71 5.88 -10.85
CA GLU A 168 -15.82 6.84 -10.19
C GLU A 168 -15.48 8.02 -11.12
N THR A 169 -15.48 9.23 -10.56
CA THR A 169 -14.95 10.42 -11.23
C THR A 169 -13.90 11.08 -10.34
N GLY A 170 -13.00 11.88 -10.90
CA GLY A 170 -12.01 12.60 -10.08
C GLY A 170 -12.64 13.50 -9.01
N ALA A 171 -13.90 13.92 -9.20
CA ALA A 171 -14.61 14.81 -8.28
C ALA A 171 -15.19 14.10 -7.04
N CYS A 172 -15.35 12.77 -7.05
CA CYS A 172 -15.86 12.05 -5.88
C CYS A 172 -14.79 11.71 -4.83
N GLN A 173 -13.52 12.01 -5.11
CA GLN A 173 -12.40 11.93 -4.14
C GLN A 173 -12.25 10.57 -3.40
N ILE A 174 -12.72 9.47 -4.00
CA ILE A 174 -12.57 8.11 -3.46
C ILE A 174 -11.09 7.77 -3.13
N PRO A 175 -10.08 8.17 -3.93
CA PRO A 175 -8.68 7.94 -3.58
C PRO A 175 -8.23 8.65 -2.31
N GLU A 176 -8.86 9.77 -1.95
CA GLU A 176 -8.58 10.55 -0.74
C GLU A 176 -9.31 10.00 0.49
N LEU A 177 -10.33 9.15 0.28
CA LEU A 177 -11.08 8.55 1.37
C LEU A 177 -10.17 7.64 2.20
N ARG A 178 -9.98 8.04 3.47
CA ARG A 178 -9.23 7.25 4.44
C ARG A 178 -9.82 5.85 4.53
N ILE A 179 -8.95 4.86 4.55
CA ILE A 179 -9.35 3.45 4.49
C ILE A 179 -10.15 3.02 5.73
N ASP A 180 -9.90 3.62 6.89
CA ASP A 180 -10.67 3.38 8.12
C ASP A 180 -12.10 3.96 8.08
N ARG A 181 -12.42 4.72 7.03
CA ARG A 181 -13.76 5.27 6.77
C ARG A 181 -14.49 4.55 5.66
N ARG A 182 -13.93 3.46 5.14
CA ARG A 182 -14.52 2.72 4.02
C ARG A 182 -15.44 1.61 4.54
N HIS A 183 -16.71 1.65 4.15
CA HIS A 183 -17.67 0.57 4.35
C HIS A 183 -18.17 0.09 2.99
N TYR A 184 -17.95 -1.17 2.63
CA TYR A 184 -18.35 -1.67 1.31
C TYR A 184 -19.73 -2.32 1.36
N PHE A 185 -20.53 -2.07 0.33
CA PHE A 185 -21.87 -2.64 0.18
C PHE A 185 -21.98 -3.45 -1.10
N ASP A 186 -22.83 -4.47 -1.06
CA ASP A 186 -23.18 -5.26 -2.24
C ASP A 186 -24.18 -4.52 -3.13
N THR A 187 -25.18 -3.89 -2.48
CA THR A 187 -26.25 -3.16 -3.16
C THR A 187 -26.46 -1.76 -2.58
N ILE A 188 -27.06 -0.88 -3.37
CA ILE A 188 -27.40 0.49 -2.94
C ILE A 188 -28.40 0.43 -1.78
N GLU A 189 -29.38 -0.47 -1.84
CA GLU A 189 -30.44 -0.61 -0.85
C GLU A 189 -29.89 -0.91 0.54
N GLN A 190 -28.81 -1.69 0.64
CA GLN A 190 -28.13 -1.96 1.91
C GLN A 190 -27.56 -0.68 2.52
N ALA A 191 -26.90 0.15 1.70
CA ALA A 191 -26.30 1.40 2.13
C ALA A 191 -27.37 2.42 2.55
N LEU A 192 -28.43 2.59 1.75
CA LEU A 192 -29.54 3.49 2.07
C LEU A 192 -30.28 3.07 3.34
N ALA A 193 -30.47 1.76 3.55
CA ALA A 193 -31.05 1.24 4.80
C ALA A 193 -30.18 1.55 6.03
N MET A 194 -28.88 1.80 5.83
CA MET A 194 -27.93 2.21 6.86
C MET A 194 -27.75 3.74 6.95
N GLY A 195 -28.53 4.52 6.21
CA GLY A 195 -28.54 5.98 6.30
C GLY A 195 -27.53 6.69 5.39
N TYR A 196 -26.87 5.98 4.49
CA TYR A 196 -25.98 6.62 3.52
C TYR A 196 -26.79 7.37 2.45
N ASP A 197 -26.24 8.47 1.95
CA ASP A 197 -26.77 9.26 0.84
C ASP A 197 -25.92 9.07 -0.42
N HIS A 198 -26.51 9.25 -1.60
CA HIS A 198 -25.76 9.12 -2.84
C HIS A 198 -24.73 10.24 -3.01
N CYS A 199 -23.50 9.89 -3.37
CA CYS A 199 -22.52 10.87 -3.83
C CYS A 199 -23.00 11.51 -5.14
N ALA A 200 -23.12 12.84 -5.14
CA ALA A 200 -23.58 13.62 -6.29
C ALA A 200 -22.76 13.42 -7.58
N PHE A 201 -21.50 13.02 -7.45
CA PHE A 201 -20.61 12.81 -8.59
C PHE A 201 -20.63 11.37 -9.13
N CYS A 202 -20.91 10.39 -8.28
CA CYS A 202 -21.06 8.98 -8.70
C CYS A 202 -22.47 8.70 -9.23
N PHE A 203 -23.50 9.33 -8.66
CA PHE A 203 -24.90 9.01 -8.93
C PHE A 203 -25.69 10.15 -9.57
N GLY A 204 -25.12 11.35 -9.68
CA GLY A 204 -25.82 12.55 -10.11
C GLY A 204 -26.37 13.37 -8.94
N ARG A 205 -26.47 14.69 -9.14
CA ARG A 205 -26.92 15.64 -8.12
C ARG A 205 -28.39 15.46 -7.76
N GLU A 206 -29.17 14.89 -8.66
CA GLU A 206 -30.60 14.62 -8.50
C GLU A 206 -30.89 13.49 -7.50
N LEU A 207 -29.94 12.58 -7.27
CA LEU A 207 -30.07 11.48 -6.32
C LEU A 207 -29.41 11.78 -4.97
N SER A 208 -28.55 12.79 -4.91
CA SER A 208 -27.91 13.25 -3.69
C SER A 208 -28.83 14.20 -2.93
N GLN A 209 -28.86 14.07 -1.61
CA GLN A 209 -29.62 14.95 -0.71
C GLN A 209 -28.73 16.08 -0.13
N ARG A 210 -27.56 16.31 -0.72
CA ARG A 210 -26.52 17.24 -0.24
C ARG A 210 -26.20 18.35 -1.22
#